data_AF-A0A7C5PBV3-F1
#
_entry.id   AF-A0A7C5PBV3-F1
#
_cell.length_a   1.000
_cell.length_b   1.000
_cell.length_c   1.000
_cell.angle_alpha   90.00
_cell.angle_beta   90.00
_cell.angle_gamma   90.00
#
_symmetry.space_group_name_H-M   'P 1'
#
loop_
_entity.id
_entity.type
_entity.pdbx_description
1 polymer ?
#
loop_
_entity_poly.entity_id
_entity_poly.type
_entity_poly.pdbx_seq_one_letter_code
_entity_poly.pdbx_strand_id
1 'polypeptide(L)'
;MEVEPLISGSRWALLRYLSQKPCSPTELAEKMGTTLANVSQQLRMLEMAGIVKKERQPSREKGKPRMLFSLAGSFAHLSLMSPSCSEKKLVLLDRHHEAFLRIWLLTEEQFHKKLESFCSSAESIPGVAIYAEPSSGRIFAICRDKNAEKKISDIKTDAEVMIGEEKKVPSNYVRIL
;
A
#
# COMPACT_ATOMS: atom_id res chain seq x y z
N MET A 1 3.07 23.77 -1.90
CA MET A 1 1.84 23.49 -2.66
C MET A 1 0.95 22.65 -1.78
N GLU A 2 -0.31 23.00 -1.59
CA GLU A 2 -1.23 22.17 -0.82
C GLU A 2 -1.51 20.87 -1.59
N VAL A 3 -1.23 19.73 -0.96
CA VAL A 3 -1.33 18.39 -1.59
C VAL A 3 -2.78 17.89 -1.63
N GLU A 4 -3.63 18.41 -0.76
CA GLU A 4 -4.99 17.93 -0.54
C GLU A 4 -5.90 17.94 -1.79
N PRO A 5 -5.88 18.98 -2.65
CA PRO A 5 -6.62 18.94 -3.92
C PRO A 5 -6.11 17.86 -4.89
N LEU A 6 -4.88 17.37 -4.71
CA LEU A 6 -4.29 16.36 -5.58
C LEU A 6 -4.75 14.94 -5.24
N ILE A 7 -5.30 14.73 -4.05
CA ILE A 7 -5.65 13.40 -3.51
C ILE A 7 -7.19 13.23 -3.45
N SER A 8 -7.94 14.04 -4.23
CA SER A 8 -9.40 13.96 -4.26
C SER A 8 -9.95 13.58 -5.65
N GLY A 9 -11.16 13.00 -5.65
CA GLY A 9 -11.95 12.74 -6.85
C GLY A 9 -11.23 11.89 -7.91
N SER A 10 -11.17 12.41 -9.14
CA SER A 10 -10.60 11.71 -10.30
C SER A 10 -9.11 11.40 -10.15
N ARG A 11 -8.34 12.24 -9.43
CA ARG A 11 -6.92 11.97 -9.16
C ARG A 11 -6.74 10.77 -8.23
N TRP A 12 -7.62 10.59 -7.25
CA TRP A 12 -7.60 9.40 -6.39
C TRP A 12 -7.87 8.11 -7.18
N ALA A 13 -8.82 8.15 -8.12
CA ALA A 13 -9.07 7.01 -9.02
C ALA A 13 -7.84 6.67 -9.87
N LEU A 14 -7.12 7.69 -10.36
CA LEU A 14 -5.86 7.51 -11.08
C LEU A 14 -4.80 6.84 -10.18
N LEU A 15 -4.62 7.33 -8.95
CA LEU A 15 -3.67 6.77 -7.98
C LEU A 15 -4.00 5.30 -7.65
N ARG A 16 -5.28 4.92 -7.57
CA ARG A 16 -5.70 3.52 -7.40
C ARG A 16 -5.27 2.61 -8.54
N TYR A 17 -5.28 3.09 -9.78
CA TYR A 17 -4.76 2.30 -10.91
C TYR A 17 -3.23 2.20 -10.87
N LEU A 18 -2.56 3.30 -10.54
CA LEU A 18 -1.10 3.33 -10.44
C LEU A 18 -0.53 2.54 -9.26
N SER A 19 -1.30 2.34 -8.18
CA SER A 19 -0.87 1.51 -7.05
C SER A 19 -0.83 0.02 -7.38
N GLN A 20 -1.57 -0.42 -8.41
CA GLN A 20 -1.60 -1.82 -8.85
C GLN A 20 -0.45 -2.15 -9.79
N LYS A 21 -0.19 -1.26 -10.77
CA LYS A 21 0.89 -1.41 -11.74
C LYS A 21 1.23 -0.10 -12.45
N PRO A 22 2.44 0.03 -13.02
CA PRO A 22 2.74 1.12 -13.93
C PRO A 22 1.77 1.15 -15.11
N CYS A 23 1.25 2.32 -15.45
CA CYS A 23 0.28 2.52 -16.54
C CYS A 23 0.68 3.69 -17.43
N SER A 24 0.32 3.60 -18.70
CA SER A 24 0.42 4.71 -19.65
C SER A 24 -0.75 5.69 -19.54
N PRO A 25 -0.59 6.95 -20.01
CA PRO A 25 -1.69 7.91 -20.04
C PRO A 25 -2.90 7.44 -20.86
N THR A 26 -2.68 6.69 -21.94
CA THR A 26 -3.73 6.15 -22.80
C THR A 26 -4.54 5.06 -22.10
N GLU A 27 -3.88 4.12 -21.42
CA GLU A 27 -4.56 3.08 -20.64
C GLU A 27 -5.38 3.68 -19.48
N LEU A 28 -4.84 4.71 -18.82
CA LEU A 28 -5.55 5.42 -17.74
C LEU A 28 -6.78 6.17 -18.29
N ALA A 29 -6.66 6.81 -19.45
CA ALA A 29 -7.77 7.52 -20.08
C ALA A 29 -8.92 6.56 -20.45
N GLU A 30 -8.59 5.40 -21.02
CA GLU A 30 -9.55 4.34 -21.35
C GLU A 30 -10.24 3.81 -20.08
N LYS A 31 -9.47 3.42 -19.06
CA LYS A 31 -10.01 2.88 -17.79
C LYS A 31 -10.86 3.86 -17.00
N MET A 32 -10.58 5.15 -17.11
CA MET A 32 -11.30 6.20 -16.40
C MET A 32 -12.45 6.81 -17.22
N GLY A 33 -12.63 6.40 -18.47
CA GLY A 33 -13.64 6.98 -19.36
C GLY A 33 -13.46 8.48 -19.58
N THR A 34 -12.21 8.94 -19.70
CA THR A 34 -11.88 10.38 -19.83
C THR A 34 -10.88 10.65 -20.95
N THR A 35 -10.58 11.91 -21.23
CA THR A 35 -9.68 12.28 -22.32
C THR A 35 -8.21 12.11 -21.94
N LEU A 36 -7.37 11.77 -22.92
CA LEU A 36 -5.91 11.71 -22.77
C LEU A 36 -5.34 13.04 -22.26
N ALA A 37 -5.89 14.17 -22.71
CA ALA A 37 -5.46 15.49 -22.28
C ALA A 37 -5.70 15.72 -20.78
N ASN A 38 -6.88 15.33 -20.26
CA ASN A 38 -7.21 15.42 -18.84
C ASN A 38 -6.26 14.54 -18.00
N VAL A 39 -6.08 13.26 -18.38
CA VAL A 39 -5.14 12.36 -17.69
C VAL A 39 -3.72 12.93 -17.70
N SER A 40 -3.25 13.42 -18.85
CA SER A 40 -1.91 14.00 -18.97
C SER A 40 -1.72 15.23 -18.08
N GLN A 41 -2.74 16.07 -17.95
CA GLN A 41 -2.72 17.21 -17.02
C GLN A 41 -2.63 16.75 -15.57
N GLN A 42 -3.44 15.76 -15.18
CA GLN A 42 -3.43 15.19 -13.82
C GLN A 42 -2.09 14.55 -13.47
N LEU A 43 -1.53 13.74 -14.36
CA LEU A 43 -0.22 13.11 -14.18
C LEU A 43 0.90 14.13 -14.01
N ARG A 44 0.89 15.23 -14.79
CA ARG A 44 1.87 16.31 -14.62
C ARG A 44 1.77 16.96 -13.24
N MET A 45 0.57 17.23 -12.74
CA MET A 45 0.39 17.81 -11.41
C MET A 45 0.89 16.85 -10.31
N LEU A 46 0.57 15.56 -10.42
CA LEU A 46 1.02 14.54 -9.47
C LEU A 46 2.54 14.33 -9.52
N GLU A 47 3.14 14.43 -10.72
CA GLU A 47 4.60 14.34 -10.91
C GLU A 47 5.30 15.53 -10.28
N MET A 48 4.81 16.75 -10.51
CA MET A 48 5.34 17.96 -9.88
C MET A 48 5.25 17.93 -8.35
N ALA A 49 4.26 17.22 -7.81
CA ALA A 49 4.09 16.99 -6.37
C ALA A 49 4.94 15.83 -5.82
N GLY A 50 5.68 15.11 -6.67
CA GLY A 50 6.49 13.96 -6.26
C GLY A 50 5.70 12.72 -5.88
N ILE A 51 4.40 12.64 -6.19
CA ILE A 51 3.53 11.51 -5.85
C ILE A 51 3.67 10.39 -6.88
N VAL A 52 3.85 10.76 -8.15
CA VAL A 52 4.08 9.80 -9.25
C VAL A 52 5.40 10.09 -9.93
N LYS A 53 6.00 9.06 -10.51
CA LYS A 53 7.19 9.15 -11.35
C LYS A 53 6.88 8.67 -12.75
N LYS A 54 7.61 9.20 -13.73
CA LYS A 54 7.56 8.76 -15.13
C LYS A 54 8.82 8.01 -15.51
N GLU A 55 8.66 6.89 -16.20
CA GLU A 55 9.77 6.07 -16.70
C GLU A 55 9.60 5.84 -18.20
N ARG A 56 10.71 5.97 -18.93
CA ARG A 56 10.78 5.63 -20.36
C ARG A 56 11.07 4.14 -20.48
N GLN A 57 10.23 3.42 -21.21
CA GLN A 57 10.56 2.02 -21.50
C GLN A 57 11.68 1.94 -22.54
N PRO A 58 12.71 1.09 -22.30
CA PRO A 58 13.89 1.00 -23.17
C PRO A 58 13.60 0.29 -24.50
N SER A 59 12.61 -0.60 -24.56
CA SER A 59 12.26 -1.36 -25.77
C SER A 59 11.00 -0.81 -26.43
N ARG A 60 11.10 -0.44 -27.71
CA ARG A 60 9.98 -0.02 -28.56
C ARG A 60 9.46 -1.23 -29.32
N GLU A 61 8.58 -2.01 -28.70
CA GLU A 61 7.64 -2.80 -29.49
C GLU A 61 6.66 -1.83 -30.16
N LYS A 62 6.42 -1.99 -31.46
CA LYS A 62 5.47 -1.15 -32.21
C LYS A 62 4.11 -1.19 -31.50
N GLY A 63 3.57 -0.02 -31.19
CA GLY A 63 2.26 0.12 -30.54
C GLY A 63 2.28 0.19 -29.01
N LYS A 64 3.40 -0.11 -28.34
CA LYS A 64 3.48 0.03 -26.88
C LYS A 64 3.78 1.49 -26.44
N PRO A 65 3.15 1.98 -25.36
CA PRO A 65 3.39 3.32 -24.85
C PRO A 65 4.85 3.54 -24.44
N ARG A 66 5.44 4.67 -24.87
CA ARG A 66 6.84 5.01 -24.59
C ARG A 66 7.09 5.47 -23.15
N MET A 67 6.01 5.88 -22.47
CA MET A 67 6.03 6.47 -21.14
C MET A 67 5.06 5.72 -20.24
N LEU A 68 5.56 5.21 -19.11
CA LEU A 68 4.75 4.67 -18.04
C LEU A 68 4.87 5.56 -16.80
N PHE A 69 3.77 5.64 -16.06
CA PHE A 69 3.69 6.32 -14.78
C PHE A 69 3.47 5.28 -13.69
N SER A 70 4.02 5.53 -12.51
CA SER A 70 3.83 4.71 -11.30
C SER A 70 3.92 5.59 -10.06
N LEU A 71 3.52 5.08 -8.88
CA LEU A 71 3.74 5.79 -7.63
C LEU A 71 5.26 5.97 -7.40
N ALA A 72 5.64 7.15 -6.90
CA ALA A 72 7.03 7.46 -6.61
C ALA A 72 7.55 6.77 -5.32
N GLY A 73 6.64 6.29 -4.48
CA GLY A 73 6.91 5.64 -3.20
C GLY A 73 5.61 5.32 -2.45
N SER A 74 5.74 4.87 -1.20
CA SER A 74 4.61 4.71 -0.28
C SER A 74 4.38 6.01 0.47
N PHE A 75 3.16 6.55 0.40
CA PHE A 75 2.79 7.81 1.05
C PHE A 75 1.46 7.64 1.79
N ALA A 76 1.30 8.36 2.89
CA ALA A 76 -0.01 8.59 3.49
C ALA A 76 -0.33 10.09 3.53
N HIS A 77 -1.56 10.40 3.16
CA HIS A 77 -2.16 11.69 3.48
C HIS A 77 -2.97 11.53 4.76
N LEU A 78 -2.43 11.99 5.87
CA LEU A 78 -3.04 11.90 7.18
C LEU A 78 -3.79 13.20 7.48
N SER A 79 -5.05 13.07 7.89
CA SER A 79 -5.86 14.16 8.41
C SER A 79 -6.31 13.77 9.82
N LEU A 80 -5.80 14.46 10.83
CA LEU A 80 -6.17 14.27 12.23
C LEU A 80 -7.13 15.37 12.63
N MET A 81 -8.29 14.98 13.17
CA MET A 81 -9.28 15.89 13.72
C MET A 81 -9.68 15.41 15.11
N SER A 82 -9.40 16.22 16.12
CA SER A 82 -9.77 16.01 17.52
C SER A 82 -10.04 17.36 18.19
N PRO A 83 -10.63 17.41 19.40
CA PRO A 83 -10.92 18.66 20.10
C PRO A 83 -9.70 19.57 20.31
N SER A 84 -8.49 19.03 20.32
CA SER A 84 -7.24 19.77 20.56
C SER A 84 -6.26 19.76 19.39
N CYS A 85 -6.59 19.09 18.29
CA CYS A 85 -5.68 18.92 17.15
C CYS A 85 -6.45 18.86 15.84
N SER A 86 -6.08 19.72 14.89
CA SER A 86 -6.61 19.70 13.53
C SER A 86 -5.45 19.86 12.57
N GLU A 87 -4.84 18.74 12.19
CA GLU A 87 -3.58 18.71 11.45
C GLU A 87 -3.69 17.85 10.20
N LYS A 88 -2.98 18.23 9.15
CA LYS A 88 -2.90 17.46 7.91
C LYS A 88 -1.47 17.36 7.44
N LYS A 89 -1.07 16.16 6.99
CA LYS A 89 0.31 15.93 6.55
C LYS A 89 0.37 14.87 5.46
N LEU A 90 1.18 15.13 4.45
CA LEU A 90 1.70 14.09 3.57
C LEU A 90 2.97 13.53 4.20
N VAL A 91 2.99 12.25 4.50
CA VAL A 91 4.15 11.55 5.06
C VAL A 91 4.63 10.48 4.09
N LEU A 92 5.95 10.38 3.93
CA LEU A 92 6.56 9.22 3.29
C LEU A 92 6.51 8.07 4.28
N LEU A 93 6.08 6.90 3.83
CA LEU A 93 5.98 5.71 4.65
C LEU A 93 7.21 4.83 4.41
N ASP A 94 7.80 4.38 5.51
CA ASP A 94 8.60 3.16 5.49
C ASP A 94 7.70 1.93 5.68
N ARG A 95 8.32 0.76 5.75
CA ARG A 95 7.62 -0.51 5.92
C ARG A 95 6.84 -0.58 7.23
N HIS A 96 7.38 -0.01 8.31
CA HIS A 96 6.74 0.02 9.63
C HIS A 96 5.45 0.85 9.60
N HIS A 97 5.54 2.09 9.13
CA HIS A 97 4.39 2.98 9.03
C HIS A 97 3.32 2.41 8.10
N GLU A 98 3.71 1.78 6.99
CA GLU A 98 2.78 1.16 6.06
C GLU A 98 2.02 -0.01 6.71
N ALA A 99 2.71 -0.86 7.47
CA ALA A 99 2.08 -1.97 8.19
C ALA A 99 1.04 -1.48 9.20
N PHE A 100 1.39 -0.47 10.01
CA PHE A 100 0.48 0.10 11.01
C PHE A 100 -0.76 0.73 10.36
N LEU A 101 -0.58 1.53 9.29
CA LEU A 101 -1.71 2.10 8.57
C LEU A 101 -2.59 1.04 7.91
N ARG A 102 -2.01 -0.05 7.41
CA ARG A 102 -2.78 -1.19 6.87
C ARG A 102 -3.61 -1.88 7.96
N ILE A 103 -3.06 -2.06 9.16
CA ILE A 103 -3.83 -2.57 10.31
C ILE A 103 -5.02 -1.64 10.58
N TRP A 104 -4.77 -0.34 10.68
CA TRP A 104 -5.81 0.64 11.02
C TRP A 104 -6.90 0.73 9.95
N LEU A 105 -6.53 0.66 8.67
CA LEU A 105 -7.45 0.83 7.55
C LEU A 105 -8.20 -0.44 7.17
N LEU A 106 -7.63 -1.63 7.42
CA LEU A 106 -8.13 -2.89 6.86
C LEU A 106 -8.62 -3.88 7.92
N THR A 107 -8.52 -3.57 9.22
CA THR A 107 -8.93 -4.48 10.30
C THR A 107 -9.80 -3.76 11.33
N GLU A 108 -10.56 -4.53 12.12
CA GLU A 108 -11.39 -3.99 13.19
C GLU A 108 -10.56 -3.44 14.36
N GLU A 109 -11.03 -2.35 14.97
CA GLU A 109 -10.34 -1.60 16.04
C GLU A 109 -9.90 -2.48 17.22
N GLN A 110 -10.76 -3.43 17.62
CA GLN A 110 -10.48 -4.37 18.70
C GLN A 110 -9.23 -5.25 18.46
N PHE A 111 -8.75 -5.33 17.21
CA PHE A 111 -7.58 -6.10 16.83
C PHE A 111 -6.33 -5.27 16.59
N HIS A 112 -6.42 -3.94 16.55
CA HIS A 112 -5.28 -3.08 16.19
C HIS A 112 -4.08 -3.32 17.10
N LYS A 113 -4.28 -3.20 18.42
CA LYS A 113 -3.20 -3.35 19.40
C LYS A 113 -2.48 -4.70 19.33
N LYS A 114 -3.22 -5.81 19.16
CA LYS A 114 -2.61 -7.15 19.08
C LYS A 114 -1.82 -7.33 17.77
N LEU A 115 -2.35 -6.84 16.66
CA LEU A 115 -1.71 -6.94 15.34
C LEU A 115 -0.46 -6.05 15.27
N GLU A 116 -0.51 -4.84 15.83
CA GLU A 116 0.63 -3.92 15.90
C GLU A 116 1.80 -4.52 16.69
N SER A 117 1.50 -5.07 17.87
CA SER A 117 2.51 -5.72 18.72
C SER A 117 3.18 -6.88 18.01
N PHE A 118 2.38 -7.73 17.35
CA PHE A 118 2.89 -8.86 16.58
C PHE A 118 3.74 -8.39 15.38
N CYS A 119 3.23 -7.44 14.59
CA CYS A 119 3.94 -6.93 13.40
C CYS A 119 5.25 -6.24 13.76
N SER A 120 5.28 -5.48 14.86
CA SER A 120 6.51 -4.84 15.36
C SER A 120 7.59 -5.87 15.69
N SER A 121 7.19 -7.00 16.29
CA SER A 121 8.11 -8.09 16.59
C SER A 121 8.59 -8.80 15.31
N ALA A 122 7.65 -9.06 14.38
CA ALA A 122 7.91 -9.76 13.13
C ALA A 122 8.74 -8.96 12.12
N GLU A 123 8.71 -7.62 12.17
CA GLU A 123 9.41 -6.75 11.22
C GLU A 123 10.93 -6.94 11.21
N SER A 124 11.49 -7.30 12.36
CA SER A 124 12.92 -7.60 12.50
C SER A 124 13.36 -8.93 11.85
N ILE A 125 12.40 -9.75 11.39
CA ILE A 125 12.65 -11.09 10.85
C ILE A 125 12.69 -11.01 9.30
N PRO A 126 13.88 -11.19 8.68
CA PRO A 126 13.99 -11.10 7.24
C PRO A 126 13.19 -12.20 6.52
N GLY A 127 12.59 -11.86 5.38
CA GLY A 127 11.88 -12.83 4.56
C GLY A 127 10.53 -13.29 5.12
N VAL A 128 9.93 -12.50 6.02
CA VAL A 128 8.56 -12.71 6.51
C VAL A 128 7.59 -11.77 5.78
N ALA A 129 6.45 -12.34 5.38
CA ALA A 129 5.25 -11.59 4.99
C ALA A 129 4.10 -11.94 5.94
N ILE A 130 3.37 -10.93 6.40
CA ILE A 130 2.28 -11.10 7.36
C ILE A 130 0.97 -10.69 6.73
N TYR A 131 -0.04 -11.52 6.94
CA TYR A 131 -1.41 -11.27 6.55
C TYR A 131 -2.31 -11.36 7.78
N ALA A 132 -3.40 -10.61 7.79
CA ALA A 132 -4.44 -10.80 8.80
C ALA A 132 -5.82 -10.92 8.17
N GLU A 133 -6.69 -11.66 8.85
CA GLU A 133 -8.12 -11.68 8.60
C GLU A 133 -8.78 -10.46 9.25
N PRO A 134 -9.37 -9.54 8.47
CA PRO A 134 -9.94 -8.28 8.98
C PRO A 134 -10.90 -8.42 10.17
N SER A 135 -11.74 -9.45 10.14
CA SER A 135 -12.88 -9.65 11.06
C SER A 135 -12.56 -10.48 12.29
N SER A 136 -11.41 -11.12 12.36
CA SER A 136 -11.01 -11.94 13.52
C SER A 136 -9.65 -11.52 14.11
N GLY A 137 -8.85 -10.80 13.32
CA GLY A 137 -7.46 -10.50 13.64
C GLY A 137 -6.59 -11.76 13.76
N ARG A 138 -7.00 -12.88 13.13
CA ARG A 138 -6.14 -14.05 12.92
C ARG A 138 -5.00 -13.67 11.98
N ILE A 139 -3.84 -14.28 12.21
CA ILE A 139 -2.60 -13.96 11.51
C ILE A 139 -2.20 -15.15 10.66
N PHE A 140 -1.80 -14.88 9.42
CA PHE A 140 -1.15 -15.85 8.56
C PHE A 140 0.24 -15.32 8.19
N ALA A 141 1.28 -16.06 8.55
CA ALA A 141 2.67 -15.71 8.27
C ALA A 141 3.25 -16.61 7.19
N ILE A 142 3.92 -15.99 6.22
CA ILE A 142 4.75 -16.69 5.24
C ILE A 142 6.20 -16.45 5.62
N CYS A 143 6.96 -17.52 5.76
CA CYS A 143 8.37 -17.47 6.14
C CYS A 143 9.24 -18.03 5.00
N ARG A 144 10.35 -17.35 4.72
CA ARG A 144 11.29 -17.77 3.67
C ARG A 144 12.05 -19.05 4.02
N ASP A 145 12.32 -19.28 5.29
CA ASP A 145 13.10 -20.42 5.79
C ASP A 145 12.65 -20.86 7.19
N LYS A 146 13.17 -22.02 7.62
CA LYS A 146 12.85 -22.62 8.93
C LYS A 146 13.30 -21.78 10.13
N ASN A 147 14.29 -20.92 9.96
CA ASN A 147 14.76 -20.03 11.04
C ASN A 147 13.77 -18.89 11.24
N ALA A 148 13.28 -18.28 10.16
CA ALA A 148 12.21 -17.30 10.21
C ALA A 148 10.92 -17.90 10.78
N GLU A 149 10.54 -19.11 10.36
CA GLU A 149 9.38 -19.84 10.90
C GLU A 149 9.49 -20.03 12.42
N LYS A 150 10.63 -20.54 12.89
CA LYS A 150 10.87 -20.71 14.34
C LYS A 150 10.74 -19.38 15.08
N LYS A 151 11.39 -18.32 14.59
CA LYS A 151 11.34 -16.99 15.23
C LYS A 151 9.91 -16.43 15.28
N ILE A 152 9.11 -16.65 14.24
CA ILE A 152 7.70 -16.24 14.20
C ILE A 152 6.87 -17.03 15.21
N SER A 153 7.06 -18.34 15.31
CA SER A 153 6.39 -19.19 16.30
C SER A 153 6.73 -18.81 17.74
N ASP A 154 7.93 -18.28 17.97
CA ASP A 154 8.40 -17.85 19.29
C ASP A 154 7.84 -16.47 19.72
N ILE A 155 7.18 -15.72 18.82
CA ILE A 155 6.55 -14.43 19.16
C ILE A 155 5.33 -14.68 20.05
N LYS A 156 5.36 -14.10 21.25
CA LYS A 156 4.21 -14.13 22.17
C LYS A 156 3.11 -13.21 21.65
N THR A 157 1.93 -13.77 21.42
CA THR A 157 0.76 -13.01 20.98
C THR A 157 -0.53 -13.71 21.41
N ASP A 158 -1.57 -12.91 21.65
CA ASP A 158 -2.93 -13.41 21.91
C ASP A 158 -3.71 -13.67 20.60
N ALA A 159 -3.10 -13.35 19.45
CA ALA A 159 -3.66 -13.68 18.15
C ALA A 159 -3.37 -15.14 17.78
N GLU A 160 -4.32 -15.79 17.14
CA GLU A 160 -4.09 -17.09 16.50
C GLU A 160 -3.20 -16.88 15.27
N VAL A 161 -2.04 -17.55 15.25
CA VAL A 161 -1.04 -17.45 14.18
C VAL A 161 -0.94 -18.77 13.44
N MET A 162 -1.14 -18.73 12.12
CA MET A 162 -0.89 -19.83 11.20
C MET A 162 0.36 -19.53 10.37
N ILE A 163 1.17 -20.55 10.11
CA ILE A 163 2.33 -20.44 9.23
C ILE A 163 2.10 -21.31 7.99
N GLY A 164 2.38 -20.77 6.82
CA GLY A 164 2.22 -21.52 5.58
C GLY A 164 2.87 -20.88 4.36
N GLU A 165 2.50 -21.41 3.20
CA GLU A 165 3.01 -20.97 1.90
C GLU A 165 2.07 -19.93 1.28
N GLU A 166 2.61 -19.09 0.38
CA GLU A 166 1.86 -18.01 -0.29
C GLU A 166 0.61 -18.50 -1.02
N LYS A 167 0.68 -19.68 -1.64
CA LYS A 167 -0.47 -20.28 -2.34
C LYS A 167 -1.61 -20.72 -1.42
N LYS A 168 -1.37 -20.76 -0.11
CA LYS A 168 -2.32 -21.21 0.92
C LYS A 168 -2.92 -20.05 1.71
N VAL A 169 -2.55 -18.80 1.39
CA VAL A 169 -3.14 -17.63 2.05
C VAL A 169 -4.64 -17.60 1.73
N PRO A 170 -5.53 -17.60 2.76
CA PRO A 170 -6.96 -17.55 2.51
C PRO A 170 -7.35 -16.23 1.84
N SER A 171 -8.35 -16.27 0.95
CA SER A 171 -8.71 -15.13 0.09
C SER A 171 -9.24 -13.91 0.85
N ASN A 172 -9.70 -14.10 2.08
CA ASN A 172 -10.21 -13.04 2.95
C ASN A 172 -9.11 -12.40 3.82
N TYR A 173 -7.85 -12.83 3.68
CA TYR A 173 -6.72 -12.23 4.39
C TYR A 173 -6.15 -11.06 3.58
N VAL A 174 -5.78 -10.01 4.29
CA VAL A 174 -5.12 -8.82 3.73
C VAL A 174 -3.66 -8.79 4.16
N ARG A 175 -2.78 -8.42 3.25
CA ARG A 175 -1.35 -8.30 3.54
C ARG A 175 -1.08 -7.05 4.37
N ILE A 176 -0.38 -7.20 5.48
CA ILE A 176 0.05 -6.13 6.39
C ILE A 176 1.55 -5.87 6.29
N LEU A 177 2.38 -6.92 6.21
CA LEU A 177 3.85 -6.83 6.19
C LEU A 177 4.49 -7.60 5.02
#